data_AF-A0AAV0XWA6-F1
#
_entry.id   AF-A0AAV0XWA6-F1
#
_cell.length_a   1.000
_cell.length_b   1.000
_cell.length_c   1.000
_cell.angle_alpha   90.00
_cell.angle_beta   90.00
_cell.angle_gamma   90.00
#
_symmetry.space_group_name_H-M   'P 1'
#
loop_
_entity.id
_entity.type
_entity.pdbx_description
1 polymer ?
#
loop_
_entity_poly.entity_id
_entity_poly.type
_entity_poly.pdbx_seq_one_letter_code
_entity_poly.pdbx_strand_id
1 'polypeptide(L)'
;MTSHPSKSTKRRRFLEDLEVTNVYIENPNQNSVLFDNILETQNTTSELIVPDNSVINIISDLIEPSSPLIDESKKVTYASCNTSSTLETVEDDFILNVSSTDSDDGDETILSEYFTDDRDPILKMLCHWAVSYNITNVALSDLLKTLKKHKCFNFFPEDARTVLKTNKHIDTKQVQVITPGIYYHFGTKIGLKSLGDWSQFHDETIKIVIGIDGLPLTKSSQSSFWPILGYVRNFPGKPKIFLVGLYWGKEKAKDSNLFLKYMVDEFKDLYKIGFKTPHGTKKVVIELFCCDAPAKSYILKTKGHSGFFSCTRCNVEGVYLDNRVCFPDREFIKKTHLDFINRTHE
;
A
#
# COMPACT_ATOMS: atom_id res chain seq x y z
N MET A 1 14.27 -54.10 -3.83
CA MET A 1 13.58 -52.85 -4.22
C MET A 1 12.82 -52.33 -3.01
N THR A 2 13.21 -51.17 -2.48
CA THR A 2 12.57 -50.54 -1.31
C THR A 2 11.46 -49.58 -1.78
N SER A 3 10.20 -49.96 -1.57
CA SER A 3 9.06 -49.12 -1.95
C SER A 3 8.84 -48.00 -0.92
N HIS A 4 9.26 -46.77 -1.21
CA HIS A 4 8.90 -45.62 -0.38
C HIS A 4 7.39 -45.30 -0.54
N PRO A 5 6.61 -45.25 0.55
CA PRO A 5 5.18 -44.93 0.47
C PRO A 5 4.97 -43.46 0.09
N SER A 6 3.91 -43.20 -0.69
CA SER A 6 3.60 -41.87 -1.21
C SER A 6 3.37 -40.83 -0.09
N LYS A 7 3.60 -39.54 -0.39
CA LYS A 7 3.37 -38.44 0.57
C LYS A 7 1.92 -38.43 1.10
N SER A 8 0.93 -38.80 0.26
CA SER A 8 -0.47 -38.93 0.68
C SER A 8 -0.66 -40.08 1.69
N THR A 9 -0.07 -41.24 1.43
CA THR A 9 -0.11 -42.41 2.32
C THR A 9 0.52 -42.12 3.69
N LYS A 10 1.62 -41.35 3.73
CA LYS A 10 2.26 -40.91 4.98
C LYS A 10 1.35 -39.98 5.80
N ARG A 11 0.74 -38.98 5.14
CA ARG A 11 -0.17 -38.02 5.80
C ARG A 11 -1.42 -38.71 6.37
N ARG A 12 -2.00 -39.68 5.66
CA ARG A 12 -3.15 -40.45 6.17
C ARG A 12 -2.79 -41.25 7.42
N ARG A 13 -1.67 -42.00 7.41
CA ARG A 13 -1.21 -42.75 8.58
C ARG A 13 -0.97 -41.85 9.79
N PHE A 14 -0.30 -40.71 9.61
CA PHE A 14 -0.08 -39.76 10.71
C PHE A 14 -1.38 -39.19 11.32
N LEU A 15 -2.46 -39.05 10.53
CA LEU A 15 -3.77 -38.66 11.05
C LEU A 15 -4.44 -39.82 11.82
N GLU A 16 -4.35 -41.05 11.30
CA GLU A 16 -4.82 -42.27 11.97
C GLU A 16 -4.08 -42.48 13.32
N ASP A 17 -2.76 -42.28 13.34
CA ASP A 17 -1.92 -42.38 14.55
C ASP A 17 -2.28 -41.30 15.60
N LEU A 18 -2.65 -40.09 15.17
CA LEU A 18 -3.12 -39.01 16.05
C LEU A 18 -4.52 -39.30 16.63
N GLU A 19 -5.43 -39.87 15.85
CA GLU A 19 -6.74 -40.31 16.34
C GLU A 19 -6.59 -41.42 17.40
N VAL A 20 -5.73 -42.41 17.15
CA VAL A 20 -5.40 -43.46 18.13
C VAL A 20 -4.79 -42.88 19.41
N THR A 21 -3.90 -41.89 19.31
CA THR A 21 -3.26 -41.25 20.48
C THR A 21 -4.30 -40.56 21.38
N ASN A 22 -5.33 -39.93 20.81
CA ASN A 22 -6.40 -39.33 21.60
C ASN A 22 -7.22 -40.39 22.37
N VAL A 23 -7.47 -41.56 21.79
CA VAL A 23 -8.21 -42.66 22.45
C VAL A 23 -7.47 -43.16 23.71
N TYR A 24 -6.13 -43.21 23.69
CA TYR A 24 -5.34 -43.61 24.86
C TYR A 24 -5.31 -42.57 25.99
N ILE A 25 -5.55 -41.29 25.68
CA ILE A 25 -5.65 -40.23 26.70
C ILE A 25 -7.00 -40.29 27.45
N GLU A 26 -8.04 -40.89 26.84
CA GLU A 26 -9.39 -40.98 27.42
C GLU A 26 -9.65 -42.23 28.28
N ASN A 27 -8.72 -43.20 28.35
CA ASN A 27 -8.87 -44.44 29.15
C ASN A 27 -7.59 -44.86 29.90
N PRO A 28 -7.34 -44.33 31.12
CA PRO A 28 -6.08 -44.56 31.85
C PRO A 28 -6.02 -45.84 32.70
N ASN A 29 -7.03 -46.74 32.68
CA ASN A 29 -7.12 -47.87 33.60
C ASN A 29 -7.25 -49.24 32.90
N GLN A 30 -6.12 -49.89 32.58
CA GLN A 30 -5.88 -51.30 32.93
C GLN A 30 -4.43 -51.76 32.66
N ASN A 31 -3.92 -52.59 33.58
CA ASN A 31 -2.71 -53.43 33.52
C ASN A 31 -1.32 -52.77 33.61
N SER A 32 -0.81 -52.76 34.83
CA SER A 32 0.62 -52.67 35.17
C SER A 32 1.37 -53.99 34.91
N VAL A 33 2.52 -53.95 34.21
CA VAL A 33 3.65 -54.88 34.43
C VAL A 33 4.98 -54.14 34.19
N LEU A 34 5.97 -54.43 35.04
CA LEU A 34 7.40 -54.07 34.93
C LEU A 34 8.00 -54.19 33.52
N PHE A 35 8.94 -53.29 33.19
CA PHE A 35 10.37 -53.63 33.32
C PHE A 35 11.29 -52.40 33.37
N ASP A 36 12.25 -52.43 34.30
CA ASP A 36 13.31 -51.43 34.47
C ASP A 36 14.48 -51.62 33.49
N ASN A 37 15.41 -50.65 33.54
CA ASN A 37 16.88 -50.79 33.52
C ASN A 37 17.71 -50.39 32.29
N ILE A 38 18.90 -49.87 32.67
CA ILE A 38 20.19 -49.78 31.94
C ILE A 38 20.29 -48.61 30.93
N LEU A 39 21.12 -47.58 31.21
CA LEU A 39 22.59 -47.48 30.96
C LEU A 39 22.90 -47.33 29.45
N GLU A 40 23.88 -46.55 28.96
CA GLU A 40 25.09 -45.96 29.56
C GLU A 40 25.67 -44.88 28.60
N THR A 41 26.51 -43.95 29.10
CA THR A 41 27.62 -43.15 28.48
C THR A 41 27.65 -42.81 26.95
N GLN A 42 28.17 -41.66 26.49
CA GLN A 42 29.57 -41.22 26.58
C GLN A 42 29.75 -39.70 26.41
N ASN A 43 30.79 -39.16 27.06
CA ASN A 43 31.27 -37.78 26.88
C ASN A 43 32.22 -37.69 25.68
N THR A 44 32.47 -36.48 25.15
CA THR A 44 33.81 -35.84 25.26
C THR A 44 33.84 -34.39 24.77
N THR A 45 34.62 -33.58 25.48
CA THR A 45 34.94 -32.17 25.22
C THR A 45 36.23 -32.03 24.41
N SER A 46 36.42 -30.89 23.73
CA SER A 46 37.74 -30.30 23.42
C SER A 46 37.58 -28.82 23.06
N GLU A 47 38.59 -28.00 23.39
CA GLU A 47 38.51 -26.54 23.49
C GLU A 47 39.82 -25.88 22.98
N LEU A 48 39.80 -24.56 22.73
CA LEU A 48 40.95 -23.66 22.45
C LEU A 48 41.57 -23.81 21.02
N ILE A 49 42.07 -22.79 20.30
CA ILE A 49 43.01 -21.69 20.62
C ILE A 49 42.87 -20.56 19.57
N VAL A 50 43.17 -19.30 19.95
CA VAL A 50 43.42 -18.12 19.08
C VAL A 50 44.90 -17.71 19.15
N PRO A 51 45.49 -17.08 18.11
CA PRO A 51 46.45 -16.00 18.38
C PRO A 51 46.33 -14.73 17.49
N ASP A 52 46.74 -13.60 18.08
CA ASP A 52 46.78 -12.22 17.55
C ASP A 52 47.93 -11.90 16.57
N ASN A 53 47.82 -10.71 15.93
CA ASN A 53 48.86 -9.68 15.55
C ASN A 53 48.64 -9.07 14.14
N SER A 54 48.98 -7.81 13.79
CA SER A 54 49.38 -6.59 14.53
C SER A 54 49.57 -5.33 13.62
N VAL A 55 48.94 -4.18 13.95
CA VAL A 55 49.33 -2.72 13.88
C VAL A 55 50.06 -2.04 12.65
N ILE A 56 49.90 -0.69 12.51
CA ILE A 56 50.73 0.38 11.81
C ILE A 56 50.38 0.72 10.32
N ASN A 57 50.31 1.97 9.76
CA ASN A 57 50.22 3.39 10.23
C ASN A 57 49.78 4.40 9.10
N ILE A 58 48.96 5.42 9.44
CA ILE A 58 49.06 6.92 9.31
C ILE A 58 49.50 7.66 7.98
N ILE A 59 48.96 8.91 7.78
CA ILE A 59 49.40 10.14 7.00
C ILE A 59 48.44 10.49 5.82
N SER A 60 47.53 11.48 5.91
CA SER A 60 47.57 12.96 5.58
C SER A 60 47.78 13.29 4.07
N ASP A 61 47.28 14.36 3.41
CA ASP A 61 46.92 15.74 3.82
C ASP A 61 45.82 16.44 2.97
N LEU A 62 45.33 17.54 3.57
CA LEU A 62 44.67 18.79 3.13
C LEU A 62 44.84 19.31 1.67
N ILE A 63 43.84 20.08 1.16
CA ILE A 63 43.92 21.51 0.73
C ILE A 63 42.61 22.01 0.08
N GLU A 64 42.13 23.16 0.55
CA GLU A 64 41.23 24.13 -0.14
C GLU A 64 42.04 25.44 -0.27
N PRO A 65 41.79 26.40 -1.21
CA PRO A 65 40.65 27.34 -1.03
C PRO A 65 40.13 28.12 -2.27
N SER A 66 39.13 28.99 -2.01
CA SER A 66 39.01 30.41 -2.46
C SER A 66 37.89 30.83 -3.45
N SER A 67 37.04 31.75 -2.94
CA SER A 67 36.07 32.62 -3.64
C SER A 67 36.65 34.04 -3.85
N PRO A 68 36.04 34.91 -4.69
CA PRO A 68 35.24 36.05 -4.15
C PRO A 68 34.02 36.47 -5.04
N LEU A 69 32.81 36.76 -4.53
CA LEU A 69 32.24 37.99 -3.88
C LEU A 69 31.71 39.12 -4.81
N ILE A 70 30.74 39.90 -4.24
CA ILE A 70 29.90 41.06 -4.72
C ILE A 70 28.42 40.63 -4.84
N ASP A 71 27.47 40.89 -3.91
CA ASP A 71 26.98 42.14 -3.24
C ASP A 71 26.26 43.09 -4.24
N GLU A 72 25.10 43.74 -4.04
CA GLU A 72 24.36 44.29 -2.88
C GLU A 72 22.82 44.07 -3.05
N SER A 73 22.03 43.74 -2.02
CA SER A 73 21.44 44.56 -0.93
C SER A 73 20.05 45.21 -1.20
N LYS A 74 19.07 44.91 -0.32
CA LYS A 74 18.22 45.91 0.40
C LYS A 74 17.34 45.26 1.49
N LYS A 75 17.32 45.92 2.65
CA LYS A 75 16.67 45.53 3.93
C LYS A 75 15.17 45.84 3.96
N VAL A 76 14.40 45.18 4.86
CA VAL A 76 13.64 45.79 5.99
C VAL A 76 13.38 44.72 7.09
N THR A 77 13.38 45.13 8.37
CA THR A 77 13.13 44.34 9.61
C THR A 77 12.17 45.12 10.55
N TYR A 78 11.59 44.63 11.66
CA TYR A 78 11.81 43.43 12.51
C TYR A 78 10.47 42.93 13.11
N ALA A 79 10.39 41.65 13.52
CA ALA A 79 9.68 41.22 14.75
C ALA A 79 10.11 39.80 15.18
N SER A 80 10.35 39.59 16.48
CA SER A 80 10.78 38.29 17.04
C SER A 80 9.78 37.82 18.10
N CYS A 81 9.47 36.52 18.10
CA CYS A 81 9.17 35.77 19.32
C CYS A 81 9.63 34.32 19.17
N ASN A 82 10.43 33.84 20.12
CA ASN A 82 10.86 32.45 20.24
C ASN A 82 9.80 31.66 21.03
N THR A 83 9.58 30.40 20.64
CA THR A 83 9.62 29.25 21.58
C THR A 83 9.75 27.91 20.82
N SER A 84 10.73 27.10 21.26
CA SER A 84 10.84 25.63 21.20
C SER A 84 10.18 24.86 20.03
N SER A 85 10.95 24.30 19.08
CA SER A 85 11.47 22.91 19.14
C SER A 85 10.39 21.87 19.49
N THR A 86 10.03 20.96 18.59
CA THR A 86 10.89 19.82 18.19
C THR A 86 10.89 19.51 16.68
N LEU A 87 11.97 18.85 16.25
CA LEU A 87 12.07 18.12 14.99
C LEU A 87 11.44 16.73 15.19
N GLU A 88 10.52 16.31 14.31
CA GLU A 88 10.23 14.89 14.12
C GLU A 88 10.26 14.55 12.62
N THR A 89 11.20 13.68 12.29
CA THR A 89 11.37 13.04 10.99
C THR A 89 10.31 11.96 10.81
N VAL A 90 9.54 12.00 9.71
CA VAL A 90 8.68 10.90 9.30
C VAL A 90 9.26 10.31 8.03
N GLU A 91 9.91 9.15 8.18
CA GLU A 91 10.41 8.33 7.10
C GLU A 91 9.26 7.48 6.55
N ASP A 92 8.65 7.95 5.45
CA ASP A 92 7.82 7.09 4.60
C ASP A 92 8.75 6.22 3.75
N ASP A 93 8.76 4.90 3.89
CA ASP A 93 8.96 4.00 2.75
C ASP A 93 8.36 2.60 2.99
N PHE A 94 7.69 2.07 1.96
CA PHE A 94 7.24 0.69 1.90
C PHE A 94 7.16 0.25 0.43
N ILE A 95 8.07 -0.62 0.01
CA ILE A 95 7.97 -1.34 -1.28
C ILE A 95 8.33 -2.81 -1.04
N LEU A 96 7.30 -3.66 -0.96
CA LEU A 96 7.49 -5.11 -1.07
C LEU A 96 7.70 -5.48 -2.55
N ASN A 97 8.97 -5.56 -2.96
CA ASN A 97 9.34 -6.12 -4.26
C ASN A 97 9.57 -7.63 -4.10
N VAL A 98 8.58 -8.45 -4.46
CA VAL A 98 8.71 -9.91 -4.42
C VAL A 98 9.59 -10.38 -5.58
N SER A 99 10.84 -10.72 -5.27
CA SER A 99 11.69 -11.55 -6.12
C SER A 99 11.97 -12.86 -5.38
N SER A 100 11.64 -13.99 -6.00
CA SER A 100 12.04 -15.31 -5.52
C SER A 100 13.43 -15.65 -6.07
N THR A 101 14.41 -15.80 -5.20
CA THR A 101 15.72 -16.38 -5.53
C THR A 101 16.21 -17.12 -4.30
N ASP A 102 16.42 -18.43 -4.43
CA ASP A 102 17.09 -19.24 -3.41
C ASP A 102 18.57 -18.83 -3.38
N SER A 103 18.91 -17.93 -2.45
CA SER A 103 20.28 -17.61 -2.06
C SER A 103 20.36 -17.62 -0.54
N ASP A 104 21.14 -18.55 -0.02
CA ASP A 104 21.41 -18.73 1.40
C ASP A 104 22.48 -17.72 1.84
N ASP A 105 22.05 -16.50 2.18
CA ASP A 105 22.88 -15.53 2.90
C ASP A 105 22.01 -14.62 3.77
N GLY A 106 22.49 -14.31 4.98
CA GLY A 106 21.65 -13.81 6.06
C GLY A 106 21.41 -12.29 6.03
N ASP A 107 20.14 -11.88 5.99
CA ASP A 107 19.72 -10.52 6.38
C ASP A 107 18.57 -10.59 7.39
N GLU A 108 18.90 -10.77 8.67
CA GLU A 108 17.95 -10.69 9.79
C GLU A 108 17.49 -9.25 10.09
N THR A 109 18.04 -8.24 9.41
CA THR A 109 18.01 -6.84 9.89
C THR A 109 16.66 -6.14 9.68
N ILE A 110 15.99 -6.41 8.55
CA ILE A 110 14.85 -5.58 8.07
C ILE A 110 13.50 -5.91 8.74
N LEU A 111 13.35 -7.08 9.37
CA LEU A 111 12.07 -7.51 9.99
C LEU A 111 11.92 -7.16 11.48
N SER A 112 12.94 -6.57 12.09
CA SER A 112 12.96 -6.25 13.53
C SER A 112 12.12 -5.01 13.90
N GLU A 113 12.12 -3.97 13.05
CA GLU A 113 11.52 -2.67 13.38
C GLU A 113 9.98 -2.64 13.33
N TYR A 114 9.34 -3.56 12.60
CA TYR A 114 7.87 -3.62 12.48
C TYR A 114 7.15 -4.24 13.70
N PHE A 115 7.87 -4.64 14.76
CA PHE A 115 7.30 -5.31 15.94
C PHE A 115 7.64 -4.64 17.27
N THR A 116 7.46 -3.31 17.34
CA THR A 116 7.43 -2.49 18.58
C THR A 116 6.16 -2.73 19.41
N ASP A 117 5.94 -3.98 19.80
CA ASP A 117 4.88 -4.41 20.71
C ASP A 117 5.40 -5.52 21.63
N ASP A 118 5.03 -5.49 22.91
CA ASP A 118 5.49 -6.36 24.00
C ASP A 118 4.92 -7.80 23.94
N ARG A 119 4.76 -8.31 22.72
CA ARG A 119 4.24 -9.64 22.45
C ARG A 119 5.32 -10.68 22.66
N ASP A 120 4.91 -11.80 23.25
CA ASP A 120 5.73 -12.98 23.49
C ASP A 120 6.63 -13.32 22.28
N PRO A 121 7.93 -13.60 22.49
CA PRO A 121 8.87 -13.92 21.42
C PRO A 121 8.37 -15.01 20.46
N ILE A 122 7.65 -16.01 20.96
CA ILE A 122 7.12 -17.14 20.18
C ILE A 122 6.04 -16.65 19.20
N LEU A 123 5.21 -15.68 19.59
CA LEU A 123 4.24 -15.06 18.68
C LEU A 123 4.94 -14.26 17.57
N LYS A 124 6.08 -13.60 17.85
CA LYS A 124 6.86 -12.89 16.81
C LYS A 124 7.48 -13.89 15.82
N MET A 125 8.05 -15.00 16.30
CA MET A 125 8.58 -16.08 15.45
C MET A 125 7.49 -16.71 14.57
N LEU A 126 6.29 -16.95 15.12
CA LEU A 126 5.14 -17.47 14.36
C LEU A 126 4.63 -16.47 13.32
N CYS A 127 4.64 -15.14 13.60
CA CYS A 127 4.36 -14.12 12.59
C CYS A 127 5.37 -14.20 11.43
N HIS A 128 6.66 -14.20 11.76
CA HIS A 128 7.74 -14.23 10.78
C HIS A 128 7.63 -15.46 9.89
N TRP A 129 7.53 -16.66 10.48
CA TRP A 129 7.33 -17.91 9.72
C TRP A 129 6.09 -17.85 8.82
N ALA A 130 4.96 -17.36 9.32
CA ALA A 130 3.74 -17.31 8.53
C ALA A 130 3.85 -16.39 7.30
N VAL A 131 4.54 -15.26 7.43
CA VAL A 131 4.80 -14.32 6.33
C VAL A 131 5.81 -14.91 5.35
N SER A 132 6.98 -15.35 5.82
CA SER A 132 8.07 -15.85 4.98
C SER A 132 7.65 -17.04 4.10
N TYR A 133 6.77 -17.91 4.60
CA TYR A 133 6.28 -19.09 3.89
C TYR A 133 4.87 -18.93 3.27
N ASN A 134 4.33 -17.71 3.20
CA ASN A 134 2.99 -17.40 2.66
C ASN A 134 1.87 -18.30 3.25
N ILE A 135 1.93 -18.58 4.56
CA ILE A 135 0.99 -19.45 5.25
C ILE A 135 -0.40 -18.80 5.25
N THR A 136 -1.42 -19.56 4.85
CA THR A 136 -2.78 -19.02 4.78
C THR A 136 -3.31 -18.65 6.16
N ASN A 137 -4.10 -17.56 6.23
CA ASN A 137 -4.75 -17.13 7.47
C ASN A 137 -5.60 -18.25 8.13
N VAL A 138 -6.16 -19.17 7.34
CA VAL A 138 -6.90 -20.34 7.86
C VAL A 138 -5.95 -21.28 8.59
N ALA A 139 -4.87 -21.71 7.93
CA ALA A 139 -3.89 -22.62 8.52
C ALA A 139 -3.22 -22.03 9.78
N LEU A 140 -2.87 -20.74 9.75
CA LEU A 140 -2.32 -20.06 10.94
C LEU A 140 -3.37 -19.97 12.06
N SER A 141 -4.64 -19.67 11.76
CA SER A 141 -5.69 -19.63 12.80
C SER A 141 -5.91 -20.99 13.45
N ASP A 142 -5.88 -22.08 12.67
CA ASP A 142 -6.07 -23.43 13.21
C ASP A 142 -4.85 -23.92 14.01
N LEU A 143 -3.63 -23.55 13.60
CA LEU A 143 -2.43 -23.73 14.42
C LEU A 143 -2.53 -22.98 15.74
N LEU A 144 -2.93 -21.70 15.70
CA LEU A 144 -3.08 -20.85 16.88
C LEU A 144 -4.13 -21.41 17.87
N LYS A 145 -5.31 -21.82 17.39
CA LYS A 145 -6.32 -22.52 18.20
C LYS A 145 -5.79 -23.81 18.82
N THR A 146 -4.95 -24.54 18.09
CA THR A 146 -4.34 -25.80 18.57
C THR A 146 -3.33 -25.52 19.68
N LEU A 147 -2.43 -24.55 19.48
CA LEU A 147 -1.47 -24.10 20.48
C LEU A 147 -2.17 -23.59 21.74
N LYS A 148 -3.24 -22.79 21.59
CA LYS A 148 -4.01 -22.22 22.71
C LYS A 148 -4.58 -23.27 23.68
N LYS A 149 -4.86 -24.49 23.22
CA LYS A 149 -5.29 -25.60 24.10
C LYS A 149 -4.20 -26.04 25.08
N HIS A 150 -2.93 -25.75 24.79
CA HIS A 150 -1.81 -26.07 25.66
C HIS A 150 -1.64 -25.01 26.76
N LYS A 151 -1.38 -25.45 28.00
CA LYS A 151 -1.30 -24.58 29.18
C LYS A 151 -0.30 -23.42 29.02
N CYS A 152 0.81 -23.65 28.33
CA CYS A 152 1.85 -22.64 28.08
C CYS A 152 1.43 -21.53 27.11
N PHE A 153 0.37 -21.71 26.32
CA PHE A 153 -0.03 -20.79 25.24
C PHE A 153 -1.50 -20.37 25.30
N ASN A 154 -2.17 -20.55 26.44
CA ASN A 154 -3.60 -20.21 26.61
C ASN A 154 -3.93 -18.72 26.33
N PHE A 155 -2.92 -17.84 26.38
CA PHE A 155 -3.04 -16.42 26.04
C PHE A 155 -2.93 -16.13 24.52
N PHE A 156 -2.67 -17.13 23.67
CA PHE A 156 -2.57 -16.93 22.23
C PHE A 156 -3.93 -16.53 21.62
N PRO A 157 -3.97 -15.61 20.63
CA PRO A 157 -5.19 -15.34 19.87
C PRO A 157 -5.62 -16.55 19.04
N GLU A 158 -6.89 -16.63 18.63
CA GLU A 158 -7.41 -17.73 17.80
C GLU A 158 -7.45 -17.40 16.30
N ASP A 159 -7.24 -16.14 15.94
CA ASP A 159 -7.35 -15.63 14.57
C ASP A 159 -6.00 -15.07 14.11
N ALA A 160 -5.51 -15.60 13.01
CA ALA A 160 -4.30 -15.17 12.31
C ALA A 160 -4.21 -13.64 12.13
N ARG A 161 -5.33 -12.97 11.82
CA ARG A 161 -5.40 -11.52 11.60
C ARG A 161 -5.10 -10.71 12.86
N THR A 162 -5.31 -11.31 14.04
CA THR A 162 -4.98 -10.69 15.34
C THR A 162 -3.47 -10.76 15.60
N VAL A 163 -2.83 -11.88 15.27
CA VAL A 163 -1.39 -12.10 15.41
C VAL A 163 -0.60 -11.34 14.34
N LEU A 164 -1.05 -11.37 13.09
CA LEU A 164 -0.41 -10.66 11.98
C LEU A 164 -0.71 -9.15 11.94
N LYS A 165 -1.40 -8.59 12.95
CA LYS A 165 -1.79 -7.16 13.07
C LYS A 165 -2.05 -6.49 11.71
N THR A 166 -3.12 -6.87 11.01
CA THR A 166 -3.59 -6.05 9.88
C THR A 166 -3.80 -4.63 10.39
N ASN A 167 -3.05 -3.67 9.85
CA ASN A 167 -2.68 -2.45 10.56
C ASN A 167 -3.91 -1.69 11.09
N LYS A 168 -4.17 -1.76 12.41
CA LYS A 168 -5.36 -1.17 13.03
C LYS A 168 -5.25 0.36 13.21
N HIS A 169 -4.06 0.92 12.96
CA HIS A 169 -3.85 2.37 12.84
C HIS A 169 -4.22 2.87 11.44
N ILE A 170 -5.39 2.49 10.92
CA ILE A 170 -6.10 3.39 10.02
C ILE A 170 -6.54 4.55 10.91
N ASP A 171 -5.75 5.63 10.93
CA ASP A 171 -6.13 6.85 11.63
C ASP A 171 -7.42 7.37 10.99
N THR A 172 -8.55 7.14 11.66
CA THR A 172 -9.89 7.39 11.10
C THR A 172 -10.13 8.87 10.80
N LYS A 173 -9.28 9.76 11.32
CA LYS A 173 -9.16 11.17 10.95
C LYS A 173 -8.85 11.40 9.46
N GLN A 174 -8.29 10.42 8.76
CA GLN A 174 -8.01 10.49 7.33
C GLN A 174 -9.26 10.27 6.46
N VAL A 175 -10.30 9.59 6.98
CA VAL A 175 -11.56 9.39 6.24
C VAL A 175 -12.41 10.66 6.30
N GLN A 176 -12.67 11.26 5.14
CA GLN A 176 -13.41 12.51 4.99
C GLN A 176 -14.88 12.24 4.68
N VAL A 177 -15.80 12.94 5.33
CA VAL A 177 -17.22 12.87 4.97
C VAL A 177 -17.46 13.74 3.73
N ILE A 178 -17.92 13.12 2.64
CA ILE A 178 -18.31 13.83 1.41
C ILE A 178 -19.74 13.41 1.07
N THR A 179 -20.71 14.24 1.43
CA THR A 179 -22.14 13.91 1.36
C THR A 179 -22.57 13.34 0.00
N PRO A 180 -23.27 12.19 -0.05
CA PRO A 180 -23.86 11.42 1.06
C PRO A 180 -23.00 10.27 1.59
N GLY A 181 -21.71 10.23 1.27
CA GLY A 181 -20.80 9.11 1.57
C GLY A 181 -19.51 9.55 2.26
N ILE A 182 -18.47 8.75 2.08
CA ILE A 182 -17.14 8.97 2.65
C ILE A 182 -16.06 8.85 1.58
N TYR A 183 -14.93 9.50 1.81
CA TYR A 183 -13.77 9.52 0.92
C TYR A 183 -12.49 9.25 1.70
N TYR A 184 -11.60 8.47 1.12
CA TYR A 184 -10.24 8.28 1.62
C TYR A 184 -9.25 8.73 0.55
N HIS A 185 -8.27 9.53 0.95
CA HIS A 185 -7.20 10.01 0.07
C HIS A 185 -5.96 9.13 0.25
N PHE A 186 -5.53 8.45 -0.81
CA PHE A 186 -4.31 7.65 -0.80
C PHE A 186 -3.07 8.48 -1.13
N GLY A 187 -3.22 9.58 -1.89
CA GLY A 187 -2.13 10.43 -2.32
C GLY A 187 -1.47 9.97 -3.61
N THR A 188 -1.43 10.86 -4.59
CA THR A 188 -0.65 10.78 -5.83
C THR A 188 0.84 10.61 -5.55
N LYS A 189 1.40 11.28 -4.54
CA LYS A 189 2.81 11.17 -4.14
C LYS A 189 3.15 9.77 -3.65
N ILE A 190 2.26 9.16 -2.85
CA ILE A 190 2.39 7.78 -2.36
C ILE A 190 2.21 6.81 -3.54
N GLY A 191 1.22 7.06 -4.41
CA GLY A 191 1.05 6.36 -5.69
C GLY A 191 2.32 6.34 -6.53
N LEU A 192 2.97 7.49 -6.73
CA LEU A 192 4.24 7.62 -7.46
C LEU A 192 5.40 6.87 -6.78
N LYS A 193 5.53 6.92 -5.45
CA LYS A 193 6.50 6.10 -4.70
C LYS A 193 6.31 4.61 -4.99
N SER A 194 5.06 4.12 -4.89
CA SER A 194 4.73 2.70 -5.09
C SER A 194 5.00 2.16 -6.51
N LEU A 195 5.34 3.01 -7.48
CA LEU A 195 5.75 2.55 -8.81
C LEU A 195 7.11 1.83 -8.83
N GLY A 196 7.96 2.04 -7.80
CA GLY A 196 9.26 1.41 -7.68
C GLY A 196 10.39 2.25 -8.27
N ASP A 197 11.31 1.61 -8.99
CA ASP A 197 12.52 2.25 -9.50
C ASP A 197 12.23 3.36 -10.53
N TRP A 198 12.73 4.56 -10.23
CA TRP A 198 12.64 5.75 -11.08
C TRP A 198 13.92 6.01 -11.91
N SER A 199 14.95 5.16 -11.79
CA SER A 199 16.27 5.34 -12.43
C SER A 199 16.22 5.27 -13.96
N GLN A 200 15.20 4.63 -14.54
CA GLN A 200 14.97 4.55 -15.99
C GLN A 200 13.98 5.62 -16.51
N PHE A 201 13.50 6.54 -15.65
CA PHE A 201 12.56 7.59 -16.05
C PHE A 201 13.30 8.90 -16.40
N HIS A 202 13.47 9.14 -17.70
CA HIS A 202 14.30 10.26 -18.19
C HIS A 202 13.53 11.56 -18.44
N ASP A 203 12.24 11.52 -18.81
CA ASP A 203 11.41 12.70 -19.11
C ASP A 203 11.51 13.79 -18.02
N GLU A 204 11.58 15.07 -18.41
CA GLU A 204 11.66 16.21 -17.47
C GLU A 204 10.41 16.37 -16.59
N THR A 205 9.27 15.88 -17.09
CA THR A 205 7.95 16.05 -16.45
C THR A 205 7.22 14.71 -16.39
N ILE A 206 6.76 14.35 -15.20
CA ILE A 206 5.95 13.16 -14.94
C ILE A 206 4.51 13.46 -15.37
N LYS A 207 4.08 12.85 -16.48
CA LYS A 207 2.72 12.98 -17.03
C LYS A 207 1.82 11.87 -16.48
N ILE A 208 0.83 12.26 -15.70
CA ILE A 208 -0.16 11.36 -15.11
C ILE A 208 -1.47 11.41 -15.90
N VAL A 209 -2.01 10.23 -16.17
CA VAL A 209 -3.37 10.05 -16.70
C VAL A 209 -4.26 9.63 -15.53
N ILE A 210 -5.38 10.33 -15.35
CA ILE A 210 -6.32 10.11 -14.25
C ILE A 210 -7.54 9.32 -14.73
N GLY A 211 -7.82 8.17 -14.13
CA GLY A 211 -9.04 7.39 -14.36
C GLY A 211 -10.10 7.66 -13.29
N ILE A 212 -11.34 7.94 -13.68
CA ILE A 212 -12.48 8.05 -12.77
C ILE A 212 -13.69 7.34 -13.38
N ASP A 213 -14.25 6.39 -12.64
CA ASP A 213 -15.40 5.57 -13.02
C ASP A 213 -16.22 5.18 -11.78
N GLY A 214 -17.46 4.71 -11.97
CA GLY A 214 -18.30 4.16 -10.92
C GLY A 214 -18.26 2.62 -10.92
N LEU A 215 -17.84 2.02 -9.80
CA LEU A 215 -17.77 0.58 -9.59
C LEU A 215 -18.85 0.12 -8.61
N PRO A 216 -19.99 -0.45 -9.08
CA PRO A 216 -21.02 -1.02 -8.20
C PRO A 216 -20.47 -2.18 -7.38
N LEU A 217 -20.69 -2.17 -6.06
CA LEU A 217 -20.16 -3.20 -5.16
C LEU A 217 -21.03 -4.44 -5.07
N THR A 218 -22.35 -4.29 -5.21
CA THR A 218 -23.29 -5.41 -5.25
C THR A 218 -24.36 -5.19 -6.31
N LYS A 219 -24.97 -6.28 -6.79
CA LYS A 219 -26.05 -6.22 -7.79
C LYS A 219 -27.38 -5.72 -7.23
N SER A 220 -27.55 -5.74 -5.90
CA SER A 220 -28.81 -5.51 -5.19
C SER A 220 -28.82 -4.27 -4.29
N SER A 221 -27.67 -3.61 -4.11
CA SER A 221 -27.59 -2.33 -3.40
C SER A 221 -27.04 -1.26 -4.33
N GLN A 222 -27.38 0.00 -4.07
CA GLN A 222 -26.82 1.14 -4.80
C GLN A 222 -25.37 1.48 -4.36
N SER A 223 -24.81 0.70 -3.41
CA SER A 223 -23.46 0.92 -2.90
C SER A 223 -22.42 0.79 -4.01
N SER A 224 -21.66 1.87 -4.22
CA SER A 224 -20.69 1.99 -5.31
C SER A 224 -19.40 2.62 -4.78
N PHE A 225 -18.27 2.12 -5.27
CA PHE A 225 -17.00 2.83 -5.19
C PHE A 225 -16.86 3.80 -6.37
N TRP A 226 -16.23 4.94 -6.13
CA TRP A 226 -15.76 5.85 -7.16
C TRP A 226 -14.26 6.08 -6.93
N PRO A 227 -13.38 5.22 -7.48
CA PRO A 227 -11.94 5.40 -7.38
C PRO A 227 -11.48 6.58 -8.26
N ILE A 228 -10.49 7.30 -7.77
CA ILE A 228 -9.60 8.14 -8.56
C ILE A 228 -8.33 7.33 -8.74
N LEU A 229 -8.09 6.87 -9.97
CA LEU A 229 -6.93 6.08 -10.37
C LEU A 229 -5.91 6.98 -11.07
N GLY A 230 -4.63 6.67 -10.92
CA GLY A 230 -3.54 7.31 -11.67
C GLY A 230 -2.67 6.26 -12.37
N TYR A 231 -2.13 6.61 -13.53
CA TYR A 231 -0.95 5.93 -14.08
C TYR A 231 -0.05 6.94 -14.80
N VAL A 232 1.26 6.65 -14.86
CA VAL A 232 2.25 7.49 -15.54
C VAL A 232 2.42 6.97 -16.97
N ARG A 233 2.23 7.84 -17.98
CA ARG A 233 2.17 7.39 -19.40
C ARG A 233 3.47 6.73 -19.87
N ASN A 234 4.61 7.33 -19.53
CA ASN A 234 5.94 6.94 -20.02
C ASN A 234 6.75 6.23 -18.92
N PHE A 235 6.09 5.51 -18.00
CA PHE A 235 6.81 4.77 -16.97
C PHE A 235 7.48 3.51 -17.56
N PRO A 236 8.75 3.21 -17.21
CA PRO A 236 9.46 2.02 -17.69
C PRO A 236 8.68 0.71 -17.44
N GLY A 237 8.62 -0.14 -18.47
CA GLY A 237 7.95 -1.45 -18.41
C GLY A 237 6.44 -1.40 -18.69
N LYS A 238 5.66 -2.20 -17.97
CA LYS A 238 4.20 -2.25 -18.13
C LYS A 238 3.52 -1.10 -17.37
N PRO A 239 2.46 -0.47 -17.91
CA PRO A 239 1.70 0.55 -17.19
C PRO A 239 1.19 0.01 -15.84
N LYS A 240 1.58 0.69 -14.75
CA LYS A 240 1.14 0.41 -13.39
C LYS A 240 0.09 1.43 -12.98
N ILE A 241 -1.06 0.96 -12.50
CA ILE A 241 -2.16 1.79 -11.99
C ILE A 241 -2.04 1.86 -10.47
N PHE A 242 -2.19 3.05 -9.90
CA PHE A 242 -2.26 3.30 -8.46
C PHE A 242 -3.57 4.02 -8.08
N LEU A 243 -3.98 3.87 -6.82
CA LEU A 243 -5.09 4.65 -6.24
C LEU A 243 -4.58 6.00 -5.77
N VAL A 244 -5.28 7.07 -6.15
CA VAL A 244 -5.09 8.44 -5.64
C VAL A 244 -6.13 8.75 -4.55
N GLY A 245 -7.34 8.25 -4.72
CA GLY A 245 -8.43 8.39 -3.76
C GLY A 245 -9.54 7.38 -4.03
N LEU A 246 -10.38 7.15 -3.03
CA LEU A 246 -11.54 6.27 -3.13
C LEU A 246 -12.71 6.89 -2.40
N TYR A 247 -13.79 7.15 -3.14
CA TYR A 247 -15.08 7.48 -2.56
C TYR A 247 -15.96 6.24 -2.44
N TRP A 248 -16.74 6.16 -1.37
CA TRP A 248 -17.80 5.17 -1.16
C TRP A 248 -19.11 5.84 -0.79
N GLY A 249 -20.20 5.42 -1.43
CA GLY A 249 -21.54 5.88 -1.10
C GLY A 249 -22.62 5.01 -1.74
N LYS A 250 -23.89 5.27 -1.40
CA LYS A 250 -25.07 4.74 -2.12
C LYS A 250 -25.38 5.54 -3.39
N GLU A 251 -24.83 6.75 -3.48
CA GLU A 251 -24.88 7.66 -4.62
C GLU A 251 -23.47 8.21 -4.79
N LYS A 252 -23.14 8.78 -5.96
CA LYS A 252 -21.92 9.59 -6.11
C LYS A 252 -21.97 10.82 -5.20
N ALA A 253 -20.81 11.34 -4.80
CA ALA A 253 -20.74 12.57 -4.00
C ALA A 253 -21.51 13.73 -4.66
N LYS A 254 -22.28 14.50 -3.87
CA LYS A 254 -23.13 15.57 -4.43
C LYS A 254 -22.35 16.69 -5.11
N ASP A 255 -21.16 16.99 -4.62
CA ASP A 255 -20.25 17.98 -5.22
C ASP A 255 -18.96 17.31 -5.71
N SER A 256 -18.76 17.28 -7.03
CA SER A 256 -17.53 16.79 -7.65
C SER A 256 -16.30 17.62 -7.29
N ASN A 257 -16.44 18.91 -6.90
CA ASN A 257 -15.31 19.71 -6.42
C ASN A 257 -14.78 19.18 -5.08
N LEU A 258 -15.67 18.75 -4.18
CA LEU A 258 -15.26 18.16 -2.90
C LEU A 258 -14.58 16.79 -3.10
N PHE A 259 -15.15 15.95 -3.98
CA PHE A 259 -14.58 14.66 -4.36
C PHE A 259 -13.17 14.78 -4.97
N LEU A 260 -12.93 15.79 -5.81
CA LEU A 260 -11.64 16.01 -6.47
C LEU A 260 -10.65 16.83 -5.62
N LYS A 261 -11.10 17.49 -4.55
CA LYS A 261 -10.34 18.52 -3.81
C LYS A 261 -8.93 18.07 -3.43
N TYR A 262 -8.82 16.94 -2.73
CA TYR A 262 -7.54 16.47 -2.17
C TYR A 262 -6.52 16.15 -3.26
N MET A 263 -6.95 15.45 -4.32
CA MET A 263 -6.15 15.19 -5.51
C MET A 263 -5.71 16.51 -6.18
N VAL A 264 -6.64 17.44 -6.41
CA VAL A 264 -6.34 18.73 -7.07
C VAL A 264 -5.36 19.58 -6.25
N ASP A 265 -5.47 19.60 -4.92
CA ASP A 265 -4.57 20.36 -4.06
C ASP A 265 -3.17 19.73 -4.04
N GLU A 266 -3.07 18.40 -3.90
CA GLU A 266 -1.80 17.67 -3.99
C GLU A 266 -1.12 17.85 -5.36
N PHE A 267 -1.87 17.85 -6.46
CA PHE A 267 -1.32 18.12 -7.79
C PHE A 267 -0.78 19.56 -7.94
N LYS A 268 -1.37 20.56 -7.27
CA LYS A 268 -0.79 21.92 -7.25
C LYS A 268 0.57 21.93 -6.57
N ASP A 269 0.72 21.16 -5.49
CA ASP A 269 1.97 21.08 -4.75
C ASP A 269 3.03 20.27 -5.52
N LEU A 270 2.65 19.13 -6.11
CA LEU A 270 3.52 18.35 -7.00
C LEU A 270 3.89 19.09 -8.30
N TYR A 271 3.10 20.05 -8.76
CA TYR A 271 3.44 20.92 -9.89
C TYR A 271 4.45 22.02 -9.49
N LYS A 272 4.31 22.60 -8.29
CA LYS A 272 5.17 23.69 -7.78
C LYS A 272 6.51 23.18 -7.22
N ILE A 273 6.44 22.17 -6.35
CA ILE A 273 7.57 21.60 -5.59
C ILE A 273 8.25 20.50 -6.41
N GLY A 274 7.47 19.70 -7.15
CA GLY A 274 7.95 18.54 -7.89
C GLY A 274 8.04 17.26 -7.05
N PHE A 275 8.28 16.16 -7.74
CA PHE A 275 8.52 14.83 -7.18
C PHE A 275 10.02 14.50 -7.30
N LYS A 276 10.64 14.02 -6.22
CA LYS A 276 12.07 13.65 -6.21
C LYS A 276 12.28 12.32 -6.93
N THR A 277 13.23 12.27 -7.86
CA THR A 277 13.71 11.06 -8.54
C THR A 277 15.25 11.00 -8.46
N PRO A 278 15.89 9.87 -8.80
CA PRO A 278 17.35 9.79 -8.90
C PRO A 278 17.95 10.85 -9.84
N HIS A 279 17.20 11.23 -10.89
CA HIS A 279 17.56 12.29 -11.85
C HIS A 279 17.08 13.69 -11.41
N GLY A 280 17.03 13.93 -10.10
CA GLY A 280 16.57 15.19 -9.51
C GLY A 280 15.05 15.35 -9.41
N THR A 281 14.60 16.56 -9.14
CA THR A 281 13.20 16.89 -8.90
C THR A 281 12.46 17.17 -10.22
N LYS A 282 11.46 16.34 -10.55
CA LYS A 282 10.66 16.43 -11.78
C LYS A 282 9.27 16.99 -11.47
N LYS A 283 8.75 17.86 -12.34
CA LYS A 283 7.37 18.38 -12.19
C LYS A 283 6.36 17.28 -12.48
N VAL A 284 5.23 17.30 -11.79
CA VAL A 284 4.11 16.38 -12.07
C VAL A 284 2.96 17.16 -12.70
N VAL A 285 2.37 16.63 -13.77
CA VAL A 285 1.21 17.23 -14.46
C VAL A 285 0.14 16.18 -14.74
N ILE A 286 -1.13 16.60 -14.71
CA ILE A 286 -2.22 15.81 -15.29
C ILE A 286 -2.23 16.05 -16.79
N GLU A 287 -2.11 14.99 -17.58
CA GLU A 287 -2.14 15.08 -19.04
C GLU A 287 -3.56 14.92 -19.60
N LEU A 288 -4.33 13.95 -19.10
CA LEU A 288 -5.75 13.80 -19.44
C LEU A 288 -6.53 13.02 -18.38
N PHE A 289 -7.85 13.09 -18.48
CA PHE A 289 -8.81 12.27 -17.72
C PHE A 289 -9.42 11.20 -18.62
N CYS A 290 -9.37 9.95 -18.17
CA CYS A 290 -10.09 8.79 -18.70
C CYS A 290 -11.37 8.59 -17.89
N CYS A 291 -12.51 8.91 -18.49
CA CYS A 291 -13.83 8.77 -17.87
C CYS A 291 -14.84 8.27 -18.90
N ASP A 292 -15.84 7.50 -18.45
CA ASP A 292 -17.06 7.28 -19.23
C ASP A 292 -17.86 8.60 -19.35
N ALA A 293 -18.93 8.62 -20.15
CA ALA A 293 -19.69 9.84 -20.36
C ALA A 293 -20.44 10.34 -19.09
N PRO A 294 -21.10 9.48 -18.29
CA PRO A 294 -21.57 9.80 -16.93
C PRO A 294 -20.53 10.46 -16.02
N ALA A 295 -19.38 9.83 -15.76
CA ALA A 295 -18.33 10.34 -14.88
C ALA A 295 -17.73 11.64 -15.43
N LYS A 296 -17.52 11.73 -16.76
CA LYS A 296 -17.08 12.98 -17.42
C LYS A 296 -18.05 14.14 -17.17
N SER A 297 -19.35 13.92 -17.38
CA SER A 297 -20.35 14.98 -17.16
C SER A 297 -20.42 15.43 -15.69
N TYR A 298 -20.21 14.49 -14.76
CA TYR A 298 -20.17 14.73 -13.32
C TYR A 298 -18.95 15.57 -12.88
N ILE A 299 -17.74 15.23 -13.32
CA ILE A 299 -16.53 16.00 -12.96
C ILE A 299 -16.48 17.36 -13.64
N LEU A 300 -17.08 17.50 -14.83
CA LEU A 300 -17.18 18.77 -15.56
C LEU A 300 -18.37 19.65 -15.11
N LYS A 301 -19.29 19.12 -14.29
CA LYS A 301 -20.56 19.78 -13.91
C LYS A 301 -21.35 20.27 -15.12
N THR A 302 -21.66 19.33 -16.02
CA THR A 302 -22.38 19.56 -17.27
C THR A 302 -23.53 18.58 -17.41
N LYS A 303 -24.54 18.89 -18.24
CA LYS A 303 -25.60 17.93 -18.59
C LYS A 303 -25.01 16.56 -18.98
N GLY A 304 -25.62 15.50 -18.46
CA GLY A 304 -25.32 14.11 -18.85
C GLY A 304 -25.54 13.89 -20.35
N HIS A 305 -24.91 12.85 -20.90
CA HIS A 305 -24.84 12.56 -22.34
C HIS A 305 -26.19 12.57 -23.10
N SER A 306 -27.29 12.26 -22.42
CA SER A 306 -28.66 12.25 -22.97
C SER A 306 -29.41 13.59 -22.91
N GLY A 307 -28.81 14.65 -22.35
CA GLY A 307 -29.43 15.98 -22.27
C GLY A 307 -29.26 16.81 -23.55
N PHE A 308 -30.18 17.74 -23.81
CA PHE A 308 -30.13 18.61 -24.98
C PHE A 308 -28.84 19.45 -25.08
N PHE A 309 -28.28 19.92 -23.97
CA PHE A 309 -27.00 20.66 -23.96
C PHE A 309 -25.78 19.79 -23.56
N SER A 310 -25.83 18.48 -23.81
CA SER A 310 -24.78 17.52 -23.39
C SER A 310 -23.45 17.63 -24.14
N CYS A 311 -23.38 18.43 -25.21
CA CYS A 311 -22.12 18.63 -25.92
C CYS A 311 -21.06 19.27 -24.99
N THR A 312 -19.94 18.56 -24.79
CA THR A 312 -18.83 19.03 -23.93
C THR A 312 -17.88 20.03 -24.62
N ARG A 313 -18.18 20.43 -25.87
CA ARG A 313 -17.30 21.29 -26.69
C ARG A 313 -17.96 22.58 -27.19
N CYS A 314 -19.28 22.64 -27.28
CA CYS A 314 -20.03 23.79 -27.78
C CYS A 314 -21.43 23.90 -27.13
N ASN A 315 -22.05 25.06 -27.32
CA ASN A 315 -23.36 25.44 -26.75
C ASN A 315 -24.55 25.10 -27.67
N VAL A 316 -24.34 24.24 -28.66
CA VAL A 316 -25.41 23.75 -29.54
C VAL A 316 -26.48 23.01 -28.73
N GLU A 317 -27.74 23.33 -29.00
CA GLU A 317 -28.88 22.58 -28.46
C GLU A 317 -29.11 21.35 -29.33
N GLY A 318 -29.28 20.19 -28.70
CA GLY A 318 -29.57 18.95 -29.39
C GLY A 318 -31.04 18.87 -29.83
N VAL A 319 -31.31 18.04 -30.83
CA VAL A 319 -32.66 17.72 -31.31
C VAL A 319 -32.97 16.26 -30.97
N TYR A 320 -34.18 15.97 -30.49
CA TYR A 320 -34.60 14.60 -30.21
C TYR A 320 -35.11 13.94 -31.51
N LEU A 321 -34.39 12.92 -31.99
CA LEU A 321 -34.68 12.18 -33.22
C LEU A 321 -34.44 10.69 -32.94
N ASP A 322 -35.27 9.78 -33.46
CA ASP A 322 -35.12 8.32 -33.32
C ASP A 322 -34.80 7.83 -31.88
N ASN A 323 -35.50 8.38 -30.88
CA ASN A 323 -35.31 8.09 -29.45
C ASN A 323 -33.94 8.46 -28.86
N ARG A 324 -33.19 9.37 -29.50
CA ARG A 324 -31.86 9.86 -29.06
C ARG A 324 -31.73 11.37 -29.26
N VAL A 325 -30.90 12.02 -28.44
CA VAL A 325 -30.48 13.41 -28.69
C VAL A 325 -29.37 13.41 -29.72
N CYS A 326 -29.55 14.20 -30.78
CA CYS A 326 -28.61 14.37 -31.88
C CYS A 326 -28.18 15.84 -32.00
N PHE A 327 -27.01 16.09 -32.60
CA PHE A 327 -26.49 17.44 -32.85
C PHE A 327 -26.30 17.63 -34.37
N PRO A 328 -27.38 17.90 -35.13
CA PRO A 328 -27.32 18.04 -36.58
C PRO A 328 -26.66 19.35 -37.03
N ASP A 329 -26.76 20.40 -36.22
CA ASP A 329 -26.28 21.74 -36.56
C ASP A 329 -24.75 21.82 -36.62
N ARG A 330 -24.26 22.45 -37.69
CA ARG A 330 -22.83 22.61 -37.98
C ARG A 330 -22.28 23.98 -37.59
N GLU A 331 -23.15 24.96 -37.38
CA GLU A 331 -22.78 26.25 -36.82
C GLU A 331 -22.90 26.18 -35.30
N PHE A 332 -21.80 26.45 -34.59
CA PHE A 332 -21.77 26.31 -33.14
C PHE A 332 -20.80 27.29 -32.47
N ILE A 333 -21.18 27.77 -31.30
CA ILE A 333 -20.32 28.55 -30.40
C ILE A 333 -19.59 27.56 -29.47
N LYS A 334 -18.26 27.60 -29.44
CA LYS A 334 -17.44 26.74 -28.57
C LYS A 334 -17.63 27.13 -27.09
N LYS A 335 -17.67 26.13 -26.21
CA LYS A 335 -17.66 26.34 -24.75
C LYS A 335 -16.35 26.98 -24.33
N THR A 336 -16.45 28.06 -23.56
CA THR A 336 -15.33 28.78 -22.95
C THR A 336 -15.08 28.28 -21.53
N HIS A 337 -13.95 28.66 -20.92
CA HIS A 337 -13.70 28.36 -19.50
C HIS A 337 -14.78 28.97 -18.58
N LEU A 338 -15.30 30.15 -18.94
CA LEU A 338 -16.30 30.86 -18.15
C LEU A 338 -17.66 30.14 -18.15
N ASP A 339 -18.02 29.46 -19.25
CA ASP A 339 -19.24 28.63 -19.31
C ASP A 339 -19.24 27.50 -18.27
N PHE A 340 -18.07 26.86 -18.06
CA PHE A 340 -17.91 25.82 -17.04
C PHE A 340 -17.93 26.39 -15.62
N ILE A 341 -17.32 27.56 -15.38
CA ILE A 341 -17.37 28.23 -14.07
C ILE A 341 -18.81 28.60 -13.71
N ASN A 342 -19.51 29.22 -14.66
CA ASN A 342 -20.87 29.75 -14.46
C ASN A 342 -21.97 28.68 -14.58
N ARG A 343 -21.60 27.43 -14.93
CA ARG A 343 -22.53 26.30 -15.09
C ARG A 343 -23.69 26.61 -16.05
N THR A 344 -23.39 27.30 -17.15
CA THR A 344 -24.40 27.80 -18.11
C THR A 344 -25.28 26.71 -18.73
N HIS A 345 -24.82 25.46 -18.64
CA HIS A 345 -25.50 24.26 -19.16
C HIS A 345 -25.34 23.05 -18.21
N GLU A 346 -25.58 23.22 -16.90
CA GLU A 346 -25.68 22.12 -15.90
C GLU A 346 -27.11 21.64 -15.69
#